data_AF-A0A6L3GKQ4-F1
#
_entry.id   AF-A0A6L3GKQ4-F1
#
_cell.length_a   1.000
_cell.length_b   1.000
_cell.length_c   1.000
_cell.angle_alpha   90.00
_cell.angle_beta   90.00
_cell.angle_gamma   90.00
#
_symmetry.space_group_name_H-M   'P 1'
#
loop_
_entity.id
_entity.type
_entity.pdbx_description
1 polymer ?
#
loop_
_entity_poly.entity_id
_entity_poly.type
_entity_poly.pdbx_seq_one_letter_code
_entity_poly.pdbx_strand_id
1 'polypeptide(L)'
;AKDVYDWCVQIYGQENIVGFQVHLDESSPHIHALVVPVGIRPKSGRKCVMWSAKFGKDRYEYGQILKEMHTFLYEDVGSKYGLERGDSIEGRNVHHLHKRDYIRKLTKEAKQAEKAVKGLQSMMRNLESKIFSYRLQLEETEKELASGKITLDRYEAQKADIQKLIAEYQTKLEDKTDKLHAKEQEVERLTADATKARSVVQPFRNHKVDFMPPQITEKVPLFGTDKWVERQNQRIAKQFTEIVRKIESLYRNDAARQVEAAQRNVLADYGELYQLRRENKSLSDTNESLESELNTLLDQLAIPSARNLIFAVADALIGGQPVPVSSGGGGSTSDLPWDGRRSDEEEEAYRRRCLMFAIVTVCKQQTKSRRK
;
A
#
# COMPACT_ATOMS: atom_id res chain seq x y z
N ALA A 1 -14.30 -17.33 5.43
CA ALA A 1 -15.37 -17.17 6.45
C ALA A 1 -15.53 -18.41 7.31
N LYS A 2 -15.75 -19.60 6.73
CA LYS A 2 -15.89 -20.86 7.48
C LYS A 2 -14.66 -21.17 8.35
N ASP A 3 -13.45 -21.10 7.80
CA ASP A 3 -12.22 -21.32 8.57
C ASP A 3 -12.04 -20.36 9.74
N VAL A 4 -12.50 -19.11 9.59
CA VAL A 4 -12.50 -18.11 10.69
C VAL A 4 -13.52 -18.49 11.76
N TYR A 5 -14.70 -18.98 11.37
CA TYR A 5 -15.69 -19.48 12.32
C TYR A 5 -15.17 -20.70 13.08
N ASP A 6 -14.60 -21.68 12.38
CA ASP A 6 -14.05 -22.90 12.97
C ASP A 6 -12.89 -22.56 13.93
N TRP A 7 -12.04 -21.60 13.56
CA TRP A 7 -11.02 -21.05 14.45
C TRP A 7 -11.63 -20.35 15.68
N CYS A 8 -12.68 -19.54 15.52
CA CYS A 8 -13.38 -18.94 16.66
C CYS A 8 -13.99 -20.01 17.59
N VAL A 9 -14.52 -21.11 17.04
CA VAL A 9 -15.06 -22.23 17.81
C VAL A 9 -13.96 -22.90 18.62
N GLN A 10 -12.79 -23.12 18.03
CA GLN A 10 -11.64 -23.71 18.71
C GLN A 10 -11.16 -22.86 19.89
N ILE A 11 -11.09 -21.54 19.73
CA ILE A 11 -10.58 -20.62 20.76
C ILE A 11 -11.65 -20.33 21.84
N TYR A 12 -12.86 -19.99 21.41
CA TYR A 12 -13.89 -19.48 22.31
C TYR A 12 -14.89 -20.53 22.76
N GLY A 13 -15.05 -21.63 22.03
CA GLY A 13 -16.12 -22.61 22.23
C GLY A 13 -17.38 -22.23 21.45
N GLN A 14 -18.02 -23.20 20.82
CA GLN A 14 -19.18 -22.97 19.95
C GLN A 14 -20.34 -22.30 20.70
N GLU A 15 -20.56 -22.70 21.94
CA GLU A 15 -21.61 -22.18 22.82
C GLU A 15 -21.43 -20.70 23.19
N ASN A 16 -20.21 -20.17 23.02
CA ASN A 16 -19.86 -18.78 23.34
C ASN A 16 -20.00 -17.85 22.14
N ILE A 17 -20.28 -18.37 20.94
CA ILE A 17 -20.48 -17.56 19.73
C ILE A 17 -21.99 -17.31 19.55
N VAL A 18 -22.42 -16.09 19.88
CA VAL A 18 -23.85 -15.71 19.80
C VAL A 18 -24.24 -15.08 18.47
N GLY A 19 -23.24 -14.67 17.69
CA GLY A 19 -23.45 -14.13 16.34
C GLY A 19 -22.19 -14.21 15.50
N PHE A 20 -22.35 -14.53 14.23
CA PHE A 20 -21.27 -14.53 13.25
C PHE A 20 -21.83 -14.00 11.93
N GLN A 21 -21.61 -12.72 11.67
CA GLN A 21 -22.19 -11.99 10.55
C GLN A 21 -21.11 -11.72 9.51
N VAL A 22 -21.37 -12.10 8.26
CA VAL A 22 -20.46 -11.85 7.13
C VAL A 22 -21.05 -10.71 6.31
N HIS A 23 -20.31 -9.62 6.22
CA HIS A 23 -20.67 -8.45 5.42
C HIS A 23 -19.92 -8.51 4.09
N LEU A 24 -20.68 -8.59 3.00
CA LEU A 24 -20.20 -8.46 1.62
C LEU A 24 -20.78 -7.21 0.94
N ASP A 25 -21.54 -6.44 1.72
CA ASP A 25 -22.26 -5.20 1.41
C ASP A 25 -21.48 -3.97 1.91
N GLU A 26 -20.19 -4.11 2.17
CA GLU A 26 -19.33 -2.98 2.46
C GLU A 26 -18.13 -2.98 1.52
N SER A 27 -17.33 -1.93 1.63
CA SER A 27 -16.15 -1.68 0.83
C SER A 27 -15.13 -2.83 0.88
N SER A 28 -15.09 -3.56 2.00
CA SER A 28 -14.27 -4.77 2.15
C SER A 28 -15.10 -5.86 2.80
N PRO A 29 -15.05 -7.10 2.29
CA PRO A 29 -15.62 -8.26 2.96
C PRO A 29 -15.08 -8.37 4.39
N HIS A 30 -15.95 -8.37 5.38
CA HIS A 30 -15.52 -8.49 6.78
C HIS A 30 -16.54 -9.25 7.63
N ILE A 31 -16.11 -9.65 8.82
CA ILE A 31 -16.87 -10.51 9.71
C ILE A 31 -17.01 -9.84 11.08
N HIS A 32 -18.23 -9.83 11.63
CA HIS A 32 -18.44 -9.57 13.05
C HIS A 32 -18.73 -10.89 13.77
N ALA A 33 -17.80 -11.29 14.64
CA ALA A 33 -17.98 -12.41 15.55
C ALA A 33 -18.32 -11.87 16.95
N LEU A 34 -19.55 -12.13 17.41
CA LEU A 34 -20.00 -11.77 18.74
C LEU A 34 -19.75 -12.95 19.68
N VAL A 35 -18.84 -12.74 20.63
CA VAL A 35 -18.42 -13.74 21.61
C VAL A 35 -18.82 -13.32 23.01
N VAL A 36 -19.50 -14.21 23.73
CA VAL A 36 -19.78 -14.07 25.16
C VAL A 36 -18.80 -14.96 25.92
N PRO A 37 -17.88 -14.41 26.71
CA PRO A 37 -16.88 -15.22 27.41
C PRO A 37 -17.51 -15.91 28.62
N VAL A 38 -18.15 -17.05 28.43
CA VAL A 38 -18.64 -17.90 29.53
C VAL A 38 -17.53 -18.84 29.97
N GLY A 39 -17.32 -18.89 31.28
CA GLY A 39 -16.40 -19.83 31.91
C GLY A 39 -17.01 -20.47 33.15
N ILE A 40 -16.30 -21.45 33.69
CA ILE A 40 -16.65 -22.08 34.97
C ILE A 40 -15.95 -21.31 36.09
N ARG A 41 -16.71 -20.78 37.05
CA ARG A 41 -16.12 -20.09 38.20
C ARG A 41 -15.40 -21.09 39.10
N PRO A 42 -14.09 -20.93 39.36
CA PRO A 42 -13.31 -21.90 40.14
C PRO A 42 -13.86 -22.14 41.55
N LYS A 43 -14.39 -21.09 42.20
CA LYS A 43 -14.91 -21.17 43.57
C LYS A 43 -16.27 -21.86 43.70
N SER A 44 -17.11 -21.84 42.67
CA SER A 44 -18.50 -22.30 42.78
C SER A 44 -18.89 -23.37 41.76
N GLY A 45 -18.04 -23.68 40.79
CA GLY A 45 -18.34 -24.62 39.70
C GLY A 45 -19.46 -24.18 38.76
N ARG A 46 -20.03 -22.97 38.94
CA ARG A 46 -21.14 -22.48 38.12
C ARG A 46 -20.63 -21.83 36.83
N LYS A 47 -21.36 -22.05 35.74
CA LYS A 47 -21.17 -21.30 34.49
C LYS A 47 -21.56 -19.84 34.71
N CYS A 48 -20.68 -18.91 34.38
CA CYS A 48 -20.99 -17.48 34.41
C CYS A 48 -20.13 -16.72 33.39
N VAL A 49 -20.63 -15.55 32.98
CA VAL A 49 -19.90 -14.63 32.11
C VAL A 49 -18.70 -14.06 32.87
N MET A 50 -17.50 -14.31 32.37
CA MET A 50 -16.24 -13.85 32.96
C MET A 50 -15.24 -13.54 31.85
N TRP A 51 -14.85 -12.27 31.73
CA TRP A 51 -13.83 -11.83 30.77
C TRP A 51 -12.54 -12.67 30.87
N SER A 52 -12.09 -12.90 32.11
CA SER A 52 -10.87 -13.64 32.39
C SER A 52 -10.88 -15.11 32.01
N ALA A 53 -12.05 -15.68 31.68
CA ALA A 53 -12.12 -17.05 31.17
C ALA A 53 -11.56 -17.17 29.75
N LYS A 54 -11.56 -16.08 28.96
CA LYS A 54 -11.12 -16.09 27.55
C LYS A 54 -10.08 -15.03 27.20
N PHE A 55 -10.01 -13.94 27.96
CA PHE A 55 -9.21 -12.77 27.65
C PHE A 55 -8.23 -12.38 28.76
N GLY A 56 -7.94 -13.28 29.69
CA GLY A 56 -6.94 -13.06 30.75
C GLY A 56 -7.45 -12.23 31.94
N LYS A 57 -6.73 -12.31 33.04
CA LYS A 57 -7.12 -11.70 34.33
C LYS A 57 -6.76 -10.23 34.43
N ASP A 58 -5.69 -9.83 33.75
CA ASP A 58 -5.16 -8.48 33.77
C ASP A 58 -4.76 -8.00 32.37
N ARG A 59 -4.31 -6.74 32.30
CA ARG A 59 -3.92 -6.09 31.04
C ARG A 59 -2.72 -6.73 30.35
N TYR A 60 -1.81 -7.36 31.09
CA TYR A 60 -0.59 -7.95 30.55
C TYR A 60 -0.91 -9.32 29.95
N GLU A 61 -1.65 -10.16 30.69
CA GLU A 61 -2.18 -11.43 30.16
C GLU A 61 -3.06 -11.18 28.93
N TYR A 62 -3.95 -10.18 28.98
CA TYR A 62 -4.78 -9.81 27.84
C TYR A 62 -3.94 -9.41 26.62
N GLY A 63 -2.92 -8.57 26.81
CA GLY A 63 -2.02 -8.16 25.74
C GLY A 63 -1.26 -9.33 25.13
N GLN A 64 -0.80 -10.28 25.95
CA GLN A 64 -0.13 -11.49 25.48
C GLN A 64 -1.08 -12.39 24.68
N ILE A 65 -2.29 -12.62 25.19
CA ILE A 65 -3.35 -13.38 24.50
C ILE A 65 -3.65 -12.77 23.15
N LEU A 66 -3.80 -11.44 23.04
CA LEU A 66 -4.05 -10.78 21.77
C LEU A 66 -2.88 -10.94 20.78
N LYS A 67 -1.62 -10.81 21.26
CA LYS A 67 -0.43 -10.99 20.41
C LYS A 67 -0.36 -12.41 19.85
N GLU A 68 -0.61 -13.41 20.68
CA GLU A 68 -0.65 -14.82 20.30
C GLU A 68 -1.82 -15.11 19.34
N MET A 69 -3.00 -14.56 19.64
CA MET A 69 -4.19 -14.68 18.81
C MET A 69 -3.96 -14.15 17.39
N HIS A 70 -3.25 -13.02 17.23
CA HIS A 70 -2.88 -12.50 15.92
C HIS A 70 -1.95 -13.45 15.15
N THR A 71 -1.06 -14.14 15.85
CA THR A 71 -0.16 -15.14 15.26
C THR A 71 -0.91 -16.40 14.86
N PHE A 72 -1.71 -16.98 15.75
CA PHE A 72 -2.46 -18.20 15.48
C PHE A 72 -3.50 -18.01 14.38
N LEU A 73 -4.20 -16.87 14.36
CA LEU A 73 -5.15 -16.58 13.28
C LEU A 73 -4.44 -16.52 11.91
N TYR A 74 -3.23 -15.97 11.86
CA TYR A 74 -2.42 -15.99 10.64
C TYR A 74 -1.97 -17.41 10.29
N GLU A 75 -1.39 -18.16 11.22
CA GLU A 75 -0.86 -19.51 10.97
C GLU A 75 -1.97 -20.48 10.53
N ASP A 76 -3.10 -20.50 11.25
CA ASP A 76 -4.18 -21.46 11.04
C ASP A 76 -5.12 -21.08 9.89
N VAL A 77 -5.28 -19.78 9.61
CA VAL A 77 -6.25 -19.28 8.61
C VAL A 77 -5.56 -18.44 7.56
N GLY A 78 -4.92 -17.32 7.95
CA GLY A 78 -4.40 -16.33 6.99
C GLY A 78 -3.41 -16.88 5.96
N SER A 79 -2.48 -17.72 6.41
CA SER A 79 -1.40 -18.31 5.61
C SER A 79 -1.93 -19.14 4.43
N LYS A 80 -3.05 -19.86 4.63
CA LYS A 80 -3.72 -20.69 3.60
C LYS A 80 -4.24 -19.86 2.43
N TYR A 81 -4.52 -18.58 2.68
CA TYR A 81 -5.05 -17.63 1.69
C TYR A 81 -3.98 -16.63 1.22
N GLY A 82 -2.70 -16.85 1.54
CA GLY A 82 -1.60 -15.97 1.16
C GLY A 82 -1.63 -14.60 1.84
N LEU A 83 -2.32 -14.47 2.97
CA LEU A 83 -2.28 -13.25 3.79
C LEU A 83 -1.04 -13.27 4.67
N GLU A 84 -0.48 -12.10 4.94
CA GLU A 84 0.66 -11.94 5.85
C GLU A 84 0.20 -11.50 7.25
N ARG A 85 1.02 -11.83 8.27
CA ARG A 85 0.79 -11.36 9.64
C ARG A 85 1.09 -9.87 9.73
N GLY A 86 0.20 -9.12 10.37
CA GLY A 86 0.46 -7.71 10.66
C GLY A 86 1.71 -7.50 11.54
N ASP A 87 2.45 -6.44 11.24
CA ASP A 87 3.63 -6.03 12.00
C ASP A 87 3.32 -5.78 13.49
N SER A 88 4.32 -5.99 14.35
CA SER A 88 4.20 -5.66 15.78
C SER A 88 4.00 -4.18 16.02
N ILE A 89 2.98 -3.80 16.80
CA ILE A 89 2.77 -2.39 17.20
C ILE A 89 3.79 -1.89 18.23
N GLU A 90 4.64 -2.76 18.76
CA GLU A 90 5.62 -2.44 19.79
C GLU A 90 6.61 -1.36 19.30
N GLY A 91 6.71 -0.27 20.05
CA GLY A 91 7.51 0.90 19.66
C GLY A 91 6.90 1.78 18.57
N ARG A 92 5.69 1.48 18.07
CA ARG A 92 5.00 2.26 17.04
C ARG A 92 3.81 3.03 17.62
N ASN A 93 3.61 4.26 17.15
CA ASN A 93 2.48 5.11 17.54
C ASN A 93 1.24 4.80 16.69
N VAL A 94 0.75 3.57 16.74
CA VAL A 94 -0.41 3.11 15.97
C VAL A 94 -1.58 2.88 16.92
N HIS A 95 -2.70 3.55 16.64
CA HIS A 95 -3.91 3.47 17.43
C HIS A 95 -5.09 3.06 16.55
N HIS A 96 -6.03 2.28 17.11
CA HIS A 96 -7.28 1.99 16.44
C HIS A 96 -8.06 3.29 16.19
N LEU A 97 -8.61 3.43 14.99
CA LEU A 97 -9.47 4.54 14.61
C LEU A 97 -10.86 4.02 14.32
N HIS A 98 -11.87 4.68 14.88
CA HIS A 98 -13.24 4.45 14.45
C HIS A 98 -13.40 4.79 12.96
N LYS A 99 -14.30 4.10 12.27
CA LYS A 99 -14.54 4.24 10.82
C LYS A 99 -14.63 5.71 10.36
N ARG A 100 -15.36 6.55 11.11
CA ARG A 100 -15.50 7.99 10.82
C ARG A 100 -14.19 8.75 10.95
N ASP A 101 -13.39 8.46 11.98
CA ASP A 101 -12.10 9.11 12.20
C ASP A 101 -11.05 8.64 11.21
N TYR A 102 -11.10 7.37 10.79
CA TYR A 102 -10.28 6.85 9.70
C TYR A 102 -10.57 7.55 8.37
N ILE A 103 -11.85 7.68 8.00
CA ILE A 103 -12.25 8.44 6.79
C ILE A 103 -11.81 9.90 6.88
N ARG A 104 -11.93 10.53 8.07
CA ARG A 104 -11.46 11.90 8.29
C ARG A 104 -9.94 12.01 8.15
N LYS A 105 -9.19 11.04 8.68
CA LYS A 105 -7.73 10.95 8.54
C LYS A 105 -7.34 10.86 7.06
N LEU A 106 -7.90 9.90 6.32
CA LEU A 106 -7.63 9.75 4.88
C LEU A 106 -7.95 11.03 4.10
N THR A 107 -9.10 11.66 4.38
CA THR A 107 -9.49 12.93 3.73
C THR A 107 -8.50 14.07 4.05
N LYS A 108 -7.97 14.10 5.28
CA LYS A 108 -6.98 15.11 5.70
C LYS A 108 -5.63 14.86 5.02
N GLU A 109 -5.19 13.61 4.96
CA GLU A 109 -3.94 13.20 4.30
C GLU A 109 -4.00 13.48 2.79
N ALA A 110 -5.12 13.15 2.13
CA ALA A 110 -5.35 13.47 0.72
C ALA A 110 -5.23 14.98 0.46
N LYS A 111 -5.89 15.82 1.27
CA LYS A 111 -5.77 17.29 1.16
C LYS A 111 -4.35 17.81 1.38
N GLN A 112 -3.59 17.19 2.27
CA GLN A 112 -2.19 17.55 2.51
C GLN A 112 -1.32 17.17 1.31
N ALA A 113 -1.53 15.98 0.74
CA ALA A 113 -0.85 15.53 -0.46
C ALA A 113 -1.21 16.42 -1.68
N GLU A 114 -2.47 16.79 -1.87
CA GLU A 114 -2.90 17.75 -2.91
C GLU A 114 -2.20 19.11 -2.75
N LYS A 115 -2.06 19.60 -1.52
CA LYS A 115 -1.33 20.85 -1.25
C LYS A 115 0.16 20.71 -1.63
N ALA A 116 0.76 19.55 -1.37
CA ALA A 116 2.14 19.28 -1.76
C ALA A 116 2.29 19.22 -3.29
N VAL A 117 1.35 18.58 -4.01
CA VAL A 117 1.28 18.57 -5.48
C VAL A 117 1.26 20.00 -6.03
N LYS A 118 0.36 20.86 -5.52
CA LYS A 118 0.29 22.28 -5.93
C LYS A 118 1.61 23.04 -5.66
N GLY A 119 2.24 22.76 -4.52
CA GLY A 119 3.55 23.34 -4.18
C GLY A 119 4.66 22.90 -5.14
N LEU A 120 4.70 21.61 -5.49
CA LEU A 120 5.65 21.03 -6.46
C LEU A 120 5.46 21.61 -7.86
N GLN A 121 4.22 21.69 -8.35
CA GLN A 121 3.90 22.33 -9.63
C GLN A 121 4.37 23.79 -9.68
N SER A 122 4.21 24.54 -8.58
CA SER A 122 4.72 25.92 -8.49
C SER A 122 6.25 25.99 -8.53
N MET A 123 6.94 25.10 -7.81
CA MET A 123 8.41 25.01 -7.85
C MET A 123 8.92 24.66 -9.26
N MET A 124 8.26 23.73 -9.96
CA MET A 124 8.62 23.36 -11.34
C MET A 124 8.50 24.54 -12.29
N ARG A 125 7.39 25.28 -12.27
CA ARG A 125 7.21 26.50 -13.09
C ARG A 125 8.32 27.53 -12.86
N ASN A 126 8.78 27.67 -11.61
CA ASN A 126 9.89 28.57 -11.29
C ASN A 126 11.21 28.07 -11.88
N LEU A 127 11.50 26.77 -11.81
CA LEU A 127 12.69 26.17 -12.40
C LEU A 127 12.68 26.28 -13.93
N GLU A 128 11.55 25.97 -14.57
CA GLU A 128 11.34 26.15 -16.02
C GLU A 128 11.56 27.59 -16.44
N SER A 129 11.04 28.56 -15.67
CA SER A 129 11.24 29.99 -15.93
C SER A 129 12.72 30.38 -15.84
N LYS A 130 13.48 29.80 -14.89
CA LYS A 130 14.93 30.02 -14.78
C LYS A 130 15.69 29.43 -15.96
N ILE A 131 15.39 28.18 -16.33
CA ILE A 131 15.97 27.53 -17.52
C ILE A 131 15.70 28.37 -18.77
N PHE A 132 14.46 28.85 -18.94
CA PHE A 132 14.10 29.72 -20.05
C PHE A 132 14.90 31.03 -20.06
N SER A 133 15.06 31.68 -18.90
CA SER A 133 15.87 32.91 -18.80
C SER A 133 17.35 32.71 -19.16
N TYR A 134 17.94 31.58 -18.77
CA TYR A 134 19.33 31.25 -19.12
C TYR A 134 19.48 30.90 -20.59
N ARG A 135 18.49 30.21 -21.19
CA ARG A 135 18.46 29.96 -22.63
C ARG A 135 18.38 31.27 -23.43
N LEU A 136 17.60 32.24 -22.96
CA LEU A 136 17.52 33.56 -23.58
C LEU A 136 18.84 34.32 -23.48
N GLN A 137 19.53 34.27 -22.33
CA GLN A 137 20.87 34.86 -22.18
C GLN A 137 21.89 34.21 -23.13
N LEU A 138 21.79 32.90 -23.34
CA LEU A 138 22.64 32.18 -24.30
C LEU A 138 22.43 32.73 -25.72
N GLU A 139 21.18 32.90 -26.15
CA GLU A 139 20.83 33.44 -27.47
C GLU A 139 21.29 34.90 -27.63
N GLU A 140 21.20 35.71 -26.57
CA GLU A 140 21.69 37.09 -26.58
C GLU A 140 23.23 37.14 -26.71
N THR A 141 23.94 36.29 -25.97
CA THR A 141 25.40 36.15 -26.04
C THR A 141 25.85 35.70 -27.44
N GLU A 142 25.07 34.84 -28.10
CA GLU A 142 25.30 34.43 -29.50
C GLU A 142 25.13 35.59 -30.49
N LYS A 143 24.13 36.46 -30.30
CA LYS A 143 23.95 37.68 -31.11
C LYS A 143 25.07 38.70 -30.88
N GLU A 144 25.58 38.82 -29.66
CA GLU A 144 26.73 39.69 -29.35
C GLU A 144 28.02 39.21 -30.02
N LEU A 145 28.24 37.89 -30.08
CA LEU A 145 29.33 37.30 -30.86
C LEU A 145 29.17 37.59 -32.36
N ALA A 146 27.97 37.37 -32.92
CA ALA A 146 27.70 37.62 -34.33
C ALA A 146 27.86 39.11 -34.73
N SER A 147 27.60 40.03 -33.79
CA SER A 147 27.84 41.47 -33.99
C SER A 147 29.28 41.92 -33.70
N GLY A 148 30.17 41.01 -33.30
CA GLY A 148 31.58 41.28 -33.04
C GLY A 148 31.85 42.08 -31.76
N LYS A 149 30.86 42.19 -30.86
CA LYS A 149 31.00 42.93 -29.58
C LYS A 149 31.83 42.18 -28.54
N ILE A 150 31.98 40.86 -28.70
CA ILE A 150 32.68 39.99 -27.76
C ILE A 150 33.71 39.12 -28.48
N THR A 151 34.78 38.77 -27.78
CA THR A 151 35.81 37.84 -28.28
C THR A 151 35.34 36.39 -28.14
N LEU A 152 35.80 35.52 -29.03
CA LEU A 152 35.40 34.11 -29.07
C LEU A 152 35.66 33.39 -27.73
N ASP A 153 36.86 33.56 -27.14
CA ASP A 153 37.23 32.92 -25.87
C ASP A 153 36.29 33.31 -24.72
N ARG A 154 35.84 34.58 -24.70
CA ARG A 154 34.93 35.08 -23.67
C ARG A 154 33.52 34.52 -23.85
N TYR A 155 33.08 34.40 -25.11
CA TYR A 155 31.81 33.74 -25.45
C TYR A 155 31.83 32.27 -25.03
N GLU A 156 32.89 31.53 -25.32
CA GLU A 156 33.01 30.11 -24.97
C GLU A 156 32.94 29.89 -23.46
N ALA A 157 33.63 30.73 -22.68
CA ALA A 157 33.55 30.70 -21.22
C ALA A 157 32.13 30.97 -20.70
N GLN A 158 31.47 32.03 -21.20
CA GLN A 158 30.10 32.37 -20.80
C GLN A 158 29.08 31.29 -21.20
N LYS A 159 29.23 30.72 -22.39
CA LYS A 159 28.41 29.62 -22.89
C LYS A 159 28.54 28.40 -21.96
N ALA A 160 29.76 28.02 -21.60
CA ALA A 160 30.02 26.89 -20.71
C ALA A 160 29.38 27.11 -19.33
N ASP A 161 29.51 28.31 -18.76
CA ASP A 161 28.90 28.66 -17.46
C ASP A 161 27.37 28.60 -17.49
N ILE A 162 26.75 29.19 -18.52
CA ILE A 162 25.29 29.18 -18.70
C ILE A 162 24.78 27.75 -18.95
N GLN A 163 25.48 26.96 -19.78
CA GLN A 163 25.13 25.56 -20.03
C GLN A 163 25.21 24.73 -18.74
N LYS A 164 26.23 24.95 -17.90
CA LYS A 164 26.35 24.30 -16.60
C LYS A 164 25.18 24.64 -15.68
N LEU A 165 24.76 25.92 -15.64
CA LEU A 165 23.58 26.33 -14.89
C LEU A 165 22.31 25.66 -15.42
N ILE A 166 22.10 25.65 -16.74
CA ILE A 166 20.94 24.99 -17.35
C ILE A 166 20.90 23.51 -16.95
N ALA A 167 22.02 22.79 -17.04
CA ALA A 167 22.12 21.39 -16.65
C ALA A 167 21.79 21.17 -15.15
N GLU A 168 22.28 22.05 -14.27
CA GLU A 168 21.96 22.01 -12.84
C GLU A 168 20.45 22.19 -12.59
N TYR A 169 19.83 23.17 -13.26
CA TYR A 169 18.39 23.41 -13.13
C TYR A 169 17.53 22.31 -13.76
N GLN A 170 17.99 21.69 -14.85
CA GLN A 170 17.34 20.52 -15.45
C GLN A 170 17.34 19.32 -14.50
N THR A 171 18.48 19.03 -13.87
CA THR A 171 18.59 17.96 -12.86
C THR A 171 17.63 18.21 -11.68
N LYS A 172 17.53 19.47 -11.23
CA LYS A 172 16.56 19.85 -10.18
C LYS A 172 15.12 19.68 -10.65
N LEU A 173 14.81 19.96 -11.92
CA LEU A 173 13.48 19.82 -12.49
C LEU A 173 13.07 18.34 -12.56
N GLU A 174 13.98 17.46 -12.97
CA GLU A 174 13.76 16.00 -12.97
C GLU A 174 13.43 15.48 -11.56
N ASP A 175 14.25 15.83 -10.54
CA ASP A 175 13.98 15.49 -9.13
C ASP A 175 12.58 15.95 -8.66
N LYS A 176 12.13 17.13 -9.10
CA LYS A 176 10.78 17.62 -8.77
C LYS A 176 9.69 16.89 -9.53
N THR A 177 9.95 16.48 -10.76
CA THR A 177 9.01 15.74 -11.60
C THR A 177 8.73 14.36 -10.99
N ASP A 178 9.78 13.65 -10.56
CA ASP A 178 9.65 12.36 -9.89
C ASP A 178 8.86 12.48 -8.58
N LYS A 179 9.16 13.51 -7.79
CA LYS A 179 8.44 13.81 -6.54
C LYS A 179 7.00 14.19 -6.77
N LEU A 180 6.72 14.92 -7.86
CA LEU A 180 5.36 15.28 -8.25
C LEU A 180 4.56 14.01 -8.59
N HIS A 181 5.12 13.15 -9.45
CA HIS A 181 4.47 11.92 -9.86
C HIS A 181 4.17 11.01 -8.66
N ALA A 182 5.14 10.81 -7.76
CA ALA A 182 4.94 10.04 -6.54
C ALA A 182 3.83 10.62 -5.65
N LYS A 183 3.74 11.97 -5.55
CA LYS A 183 2.69 12.64 -4.76
C LYS A 183 1.33 12.60 -5.44
N GLU A 184 1.25 12.65 -6.76
CA GLU A 184 0.00 12.48 -7.51
C GLU A 184 -0.57 11.07 -7.33
N GLN A 185 0.27 10.04 -7.43
CA GLN A 185 -0.11 8.66 -7.12
C GLN A 185 -0.60 8.51 -5.67
N GLU A 186 0.05 9.18 -4.71
CA GLU A 186 -0.39 9.16 -3.30
C GLU A 186 -1.78 9.80 -3.13
N VAL A 187 -2.05 10.92 -3.81
CA VAL A 187 -3.39 11.56 -3.80
C VAL A 187 -4.44 10.62 -4.38
N GLU A 188 -4.16 9.99 -5.51
CA GLU A 188 -5.09 9.05 -6.16
C GLU A 188 -5.42 7.88 -5.23
N ARG A 189 -4.41 7.25 -4.63
CA ARG A 189 -4.58 6.16 -3.65
C ARG A 189 -5.42 6.58 -2.45
N LEU A 190 -5.07 7.70 -1.80
CA LEU A 190 -5.80 8.17 -0.62
C LEU A 190 -7.25 8.55 -0.94
N THR A 191 -7.50 9.08 -2.15
CA THR A 191 -8.84 9.43 -2.62
C THR A 191 -9.67 8.20 -2.95
N ALA A 192 -9.06 7.19 -3.58
CA ALA A 192 -9.68 5.90 -3.82
C ALA A 192 -10.04 5.20 -2.49
N ASP A 193 -9.11 5.16 -1.53
CA ASP A 193 -9.33 4.58 -0.21
C ASP A 193 -10.44 5.31 0.56
N ALA A 194 -10.46 6.65 0.49
CA ALA A 194 -11.51 7.45 1.13
C ALA A 194 -12.88 7.20 0.48
N THR A 195 -12.94 7.07 -0.85
CA THR A 195 -14.17 6.76 -1.60
C THR A 195 -14.65 5.36 -1.25
N LYS A 196 -13.74 4.38 -1.25
CA LYS A 196 -14.01 3.00 -0.85
C LYS A 196 -14.57 2.96 0.57
N ALA A 197 -13.87 3.51 1.55
CA ALA A 197 -14.32 3.54 2.94
C ALA A 197 -15.67 4.27 3.18
N ARG A 198 -16.03 5.22 2.30
CA ARG A 198 -17.34 5.90 2.30
C ARG A 198 -18.44 5.10 1.59
N SER A 199 -18.08 4.28 0.61
CA SER A 199 -19.04 3.43 -0.10
C SER A 199 -19.61 2.41 0.88
N VAL A 200 -20.86 2.65 1.27
CA VAL A 200 -21.74 1.64 1.86
C VAL A 200 -22.40 1.00 0.64
N VAL A 201 -21.96 -0.20 0.27
CA VAL A 201 -22.78 -1.02 -0.63
C VAL A 201 -24.09 -1.26 0.15
N GLN A 202 -25.24 -1.24 -0.54
CA GLN A 202 -26.50 -1.27 0.18
C GLN A 202 -26.53 -2.46 1.15
N PRO A 203 -26.86 -2.25 2.45
CA PRO A 203 -26.84 -3.33 3.41
C PRO A 203 -27.70 -4.49 2.92
N PHE A 204 -27.21 -5.73 3.07
CA PHE A 204 -28.02 -6.91 2.80
C PHE A 204 -29.26 -6.84 3.69
N ARG A 205 -30.42 -6.58 3.08
CA ARG A 205 -31.70 -6.45 3.77
C ARG A 205 -32.24 -7.84 4.11
N ASN A 206 -31.61 -8.52 5.07
CA ASN A 206 -32.11 -9.78 5.62
C ASN A 206 -33.28 -9.50 6.55
N HIS A 207 -34.48 -9.43 5.99
CA HIS A 207 -35.71 -9.38 6.79
C HIS A 207 -35.96 -10.78 7.34
N LYS A 208 -35.74 -10.99 8.66
CA LYS A 208 -36.40 -12.08 9.36
C LYS A 208 -37.86 -11.69 9.49
N VAL A 209 -38.67 -12.31 8.64
CA VAL A 209 -40.09 -12.03 8.53
C VAL A 209 -40.84 -12.89 9.55
N ASP A 210 -40.85 -12.47 10.80
CA ASP A 210 -41.78 -13.00 11.81
C ASP A 210 -43.07 -12.18 11.75
N PHE A 211 -43.89 -12.40 10.71
CA PHE A 211 -45.21 -11.75 10.64
C PHE A 211 -46.30 -12.66 11.19
N MET A 212 -47.01 -12.15 12.19
CA MET A 212 -48.30 -12.71 12.59
C MET A 212 -49.42 -12.12 11.73
N PRO A 213 -50.31 -12.93 11.14
CA PRO A 213 -51.45 -12.41 10.40
C PRO A 213 -52.35 -11.56 11.30
N PRO A 214 -52.82 -10.40 10.84
CA PRO A 214 -53.76 -9.58 11.61
C PRO A 214 -55.07 -10.35 11.84
N GLN A 215 -55.63 -10.22 13.04
CA GLN A 215 -56.88 -10.86 13.44
C GLN A 215 -57.89 -9.81 13.88
N ILE A 216 -59.15 -9.97 13.45
CA ILE A 216 -60.29 -9.23 13.95
C ILE A 216 -60.56 -9.71 15.38
N THR A 217 -60.34 -8.84 16.37
CA THR A 217 -60.52 -9.12 17.80
C THR A 217 -61.80 -8.53 18.38
N GLU A 218 -62.48 -7.65 17.65
CA GLU A 218 -63.67 -6.94 18.10
C GLU A 218 -64.94 -7.79 17.89
N LYS A 219 -65.82 -7.86 18.90
CA LYS A 219 -67.09 -8.59 18.82
C LYS A 219 -68.13 -7.73 18.10
N VAL A 220 -68.55 -8.16 16.93
CA VAL A 220 -69.54 -7.45 16.11
C VAL A 220 -70.93 -7.57 16.75
N PRO A 221 -71.74 -6.49 16.90
CA PRO A 221 -72.96 -6.46 17.74
C PRO A 221 -74.19 -7.25 17.22
N LEU A 222 -74.01 -8.30 16.41
CA LEU A 222 -75.10 -9.07 15.81
C LEU A 222 -75.04 -10.55 16.22
N PHE A 223 -76.20 -11.17 16.44
CA PHE A 223 -76.34 -12.58 16.81
C PHE A 223 -75.80 -13.52 15.70
N GLY A 224 -74.99 -14.53 16.07
CA GLY A 224 -74.45 -15.54 15.14
C GLY A 224 -73.12 -15.18 14.45
N THR A 225 -72.40 -14.18 14.96
CA THR A 225 -71.19 -13.59 14.35
C THR A 225 -69.89 -14.37 14.55
N ASP A 226 -69.81 -15.29 15.51
CA ASP A 226 -68.55 -16.02 15.80
C ASP A 226 -68.05 -16.83 14.59
N LYS A 227 -68.95 -17.54 13.89
CA LYS A 227 -68.63 -18.27 12.65
C LYS A 227 -68.26 -17.37 11.48
N TRP A 228 -68.71 -16.11 11.49
CA TRP A 228 -68.36 -15.12 10.47
C TRP A 228 -66.97 -14.55 10.71
N VAL A 229 -66.66 -14.17 11.96
CA VAL A 229 -65.33 -13.67 12.37
C VAL A 229 -64.26 -14.72 12.08
N GLU A 230 -64.52 -15.99 12.39
CA GLU A 230 -63.59 -17.09 12.11
C GLU A 230 -63.31 -17.24 10.60
N ARG A 231 -64.35 -17.16 9.75
CA ARG A 231 -64.18 -17.20 8.29
C ARG A 231 -63.41 -15.99 7.75
N GLN A 232 -63.65 -14.80 8.28
CA GLN A 232 -62.92 -13.59 7.85
C GLN A 232 -61.46 -13.67 8.28
N ASN A 233 -61.16 -14.06 9.52
CA ASN A 233 -59.80 -14.24 10.00
C ASN A 233 -59.05 -15.32 9.20
N GLN A 234 -59.71 -16.42 8.79
CA GLN A 234 -59.12 -17.39 7.87
C GLN A 234 -58.81 -16.78 6.49
N ARG A 235 -59.69 -15.93 5.95
CA ARG A 235 -59.47 -15.27 4.65
C ARG A 235 -58.33 -14.25 4.71
N ILE A 236 -58.28 -13.47 5.79
CA ILE A 236 -57.20 -12.52 6.07
C ILE A 236 -55.88 -13.26 6.21
N ALA A 237 -55.83 -14.35 6.98
CA ALA A 237 -54.63 -15.16 7.13
C ALA A 237 -54.14 -15.71 5.78
N LYS A 238 -55.05 -16.19 4.91
CA LYS A 238 -54.67 -16.68 3.57
C LYS A 238 -54.08 -15.59 2.70
N GLN A 239 -54.74 -14.44 2.59
CA GLN A 239 -54.26 -13.31 1.78
C GLN A 239 -52.94 -12.75 2.32
N PHE A 240 -52.82 -12.61 3.64
CA PHE A 240 -51.61 -12.15 4.29
C PHE A 240 -50.44 -13.10 4.03
N THR A 241 -50.65 -14.41 4.19
CA THR A 241 -49.62 -15.42 3.90
C THR A 241 -49.15 -15.36 2.44
N GLU A 242 -50.06 -15.13 1.50
CA GLU A 242 -49.73 -15.02 0.07
C GLU A 242 -48.88 -13.78 -0.24
N ILE A 243 -49.25 -12.64 0.35
CA ILE A 243 -48.47 -11.39 0.25
C ILE A 243 -47.08 -11.57 0.86
N VAL A 244 -47.00 -12.17 2.06
CA VAL A 244 -45.73 -12.43 2.74
C VAL A 244 -44.83 -13.35 1.90
N ARG A 245 -45.36 -14.43 1.31
CA ARG A 245 -44.60 -15.30 0.40
C ARG A 245 -44.07 -14.54 -0.82
N LYS A 246 -44.87 -13.64 -1.40
CA LYS A 246 -44.43 -12.81 -2.53
C LYS A 246 -43.30 -11.88 -2.13
N ILE A 247 -43.42 -11.23 -0.96
CA ILE A 247 -42.38 -10.36 -0.39
C ILE A 247 -41.10 -11.14 -0.10
N GLU A 248 -41.19 -12.32 0.53
CA GLU A 248 -40.04 -13.21 0.76
C GLU A 248 -39.33 -13.61 -0.53
N SER A 249 -40.09 -13.94 -1.59
CA SER A 249 -39.50 -14.29 -2.89
C SER A 249 -38.72 -13.11 -3.51
N LEU A 250 -39.24 -11.89 -3.38
CA LEU A 250 -38.55 -10.68 -3.83
C LEU A 250 -37.26 -10.44 -3.04
N TYR A 251 -37.30 -10.60 -1.71
CA TYR A 251 -36.10 -10.49 -0.88
C TYR A 251 -35.05 -11.55 -1.20
N ARG A 252 -35.45 -12.82 -1.41
CA ARG A 252 -34.51 -13.88 -1.82
C ARG A 252 -33.85 -13.58 -3.16
N ASN A 253 -34.62 -13.11 -4.14
CA ASN A 253 -34.11 -12.76 -5.47
C ASN A 253 -33.20 -11.53 -5.43
N ASP A 254 -33.49 -10.56 -4.56
CA ASP A 254 -32.62 -9.41 -4.35
C ASP A 254 -31.32 -9.80 -3.65
N ALA A 255 -31.39 -10.60 -2.59
CA ALA A 255 -30.22 -11.15 -1.90
C ALA A 255 -29.34 -11.97 -2.86
N ALA A 256 -29.94 -12.81 -3.72
CA ALA A 256 -29.20 -13.58 -4.72
C ALA A 256 -28.45 -12.67 -5.71
N ARG A 257 -29.09 -11.61 -6.22
CA ARG A 257 -28.45 -10.63 -7.11
C ARG A 257 -27.32 -9.86 -6.40
N GLN A 258 -27.51 -9.50 -5.13
CA GLN A 258 -26.48 -8.83 -4.34
C GLN A 258 -25.27 -9.75 -4.11
N VAL A 259 -25.49 -11.03 -3.81
CA VAL A 259 -24.42 -12.04 -3.70
C VAL A 259 -23.69 -12.20 -5.02
N GLU A 260 -24.40 -12.31 -6.14
CA GLU A 260 -23.80 -12.46 -7.46
C GLU A 260 -22.96 -11.23 -7.85
N ALA A 261 -23.45 -10.01 -7.58
CA ALA A 261 -22.69 -8.79 -7.80
C ALA A 261 -21.42 -8.73 -6.94
N ALA A 262 -21.52 -9.08 -5.65
CA ALA A 262 -20.36 -9.16 -4.76
C ALA A 262 -19.36 -10.22 -5.23
N GLN A 263 -19.83 -11.39 -5.67
CA GLN A 263 -18.98 -12.44 -6.22
C GLN A 263 -18.26 -11.99 -7.49
N ARG A 264 -18.92 -11.29 -8.42
CA ARG A 264 -18.27 -10.77 -9.63
C ARG A 264 -17.20 -9.73 -9.30
N ASN A 265 -17.44 -8.83 -8.33
CA ASN A 265 -16.43 -7.88 -7.88
C ASN A 265 -15.23 -8.59 -7.25
N VAL A 266 -15.47 -9.56 -6.37
CA VAL A 266 -14.40 -10.35 -5.75
C VAL A 266 -13.63 -11.18 -6.80
N LEU A 267 -14.32 -11.79 -7.77
CA LEU A 267 -13.68 -12.51 -8.88
C LEU A 267 -12.89 -11.59 -9.81
N ALA A 268 -13.34 -10.35 -10.03
CA ALA A 268 -12.59 -9.34 -10.76
C ALA A 268 -11.30 -8.95 -10.02
N ASP A 269 -11.39 -8.70 -8.70
CA ASP A 269 -10.23 -8.44 -7.84
C ASP A 269 -9.23 -9.63 -7.85
N TYR A 270 -9.73 -10.87 -7.78
CA TYR A 270 -8.87 -12.07 -7.90
C TYR A 270 -8.32 -12.25 -9.32
N GLY A 271 -9.08 -11.93 -10.36
CA GLY A 271 -8.63 -12.00 -11.75
C GLY A 271 -7.45 -11.08 -12.01
N GLU A 272 -7.54 -9.83 -11.53
CA GLU A 272 -6.45 -8.86 -11.57
C GLU A 272 -5.25 -9.35 -10.74
N LEU A 273 -5.47 -9.88 -9.54
CA LEU A 273 -4.41 -10.48 -8.72
C LEU A 273 -3.69 -11.63 -9.45
N TYR A 274 -4.43 -12.56 -10.06
CA TYR A 274 -3.84 -13.67 -10.81
C TYR A 274 -3.11 -13.19 -12.07
N GLN A 275 -3.60 -12.14 -12.72
CA GLN A 275 -2.93 -11.51 -13.83
C GLN A 275 -1.61 -10.86 -13.39
N LEU A 276 -1.64 -10.01 -12.37
CA LEU A 276 -0.44 -9.40 -11.78
C LEU A 276 0.57 -10.44 -11.31
N ARG A 277 0.11 -11.57 -10.75
CA ARG A 277 0.99 -12.67 -10.35
C ARG A 277 1.66 -13.34 -11.53
N ARG A 278 0.96 -13.51 -12.66
CA ARG A 278 1.56 -14.02 -13.91
C ARG A 278 2.55 -13.03 -14.50
N GLU A 279 2.22 -11.75 -14.52
CA GLU A 279 3.10 -10.69 -15.01
C GLU A 279 4.38 -10.59 -14.17
N ASN A 280 4.27 -10.56 -12.84
CA ASN A 280 5.43 -10.58 -11.94
C ASN A 280 6.29 -11.83 -12.12
N LYS A 281 5.67 -13.00 -12.33
CA LYS A 281 6.42 -14.23 -12.61
C LYS A 281 7.18 -14.10 -13.94
N SER A 282 6.51 -13.64 -14.99
CA SER A 282 7.15 -13.40 -16.29
C SER A 282 8.31 -12.41 -16.19
N LEU A 283 8.15 -11.33 -15.41
CA LEU A 283 9.22 -10.35 -15.17
C LEU A 283 10.40 -10.95 -14.41
N SER A 284 10.12 -11.79 -13.40
CA SER A 284 11.16 -12.53 -12.68
C SER A 284 11.94 -13.45 -13.61
N ASP A 285 11.24 -14.23 -14.43
CA ASP A 285 11.86 -15.16 -15.40
C ASP A 285 12.73 -14.38 -16.41
N THR A 286 12.28 -13.20 -16.88
CA THR A 286 13.09 -12.34 -17.76
C THR A 286 14.30 -11.74 -17.06
N ASN A 287 14.18 -11.36 -15.78
CA ASN A 287 15.29 -10.84 -15.01
C ASN A 287 16.35 -11.93 -14.77
N GLU A 288 15.94 -13.15 -14.42
CA GLU A 288 16.87 -14.29 -14.28
C GLU A 288 17.59 -14.60 -15.60
N SER A 289 16.87 -14.54 -16.73
CA SER A 289 17.47 -14.70 -18.07
C SER A 289 18.51 -13.60 -18.34
N LEU A 290 18.16 -12.33 -18.11
CA LEU A 290 19.07 -11.20 -18.31
C LEU A 290 20.30 -11.27 -17.39
N GLU A 291 20.12 -11.65 -16.13
CA GLU A 291 21.23 -11.88 -15.20
C GLU A 291 22.15 -12.99 -15.71
N SER A 292 21.61 -14.08 -16.24
CA SER A 292 22.42 -15.16 -16.80
C SER A 292 23.23 -14.69 -18.02
N GLU A 293 22.62 -13.93 -18.93
CA GLU A 293 23.30 -13.37 -20.11
C GLU A 293 24.40 -12.39 -19.70
N LEU A 294 24.12 -11.49 -18.76
CA LEU A 294 25.11 -10.53 -18.24
C LEU A 294 26.29 -11.24 -17.58
N ASN A 295 26.04 -12.28 -16.79
CA ASN A 295 27.11 -13.08 -16.19
C ASN A 295 27.97 -13.78 -17.24
N THR A 296 27.36 -14.35 -18.29
CA THR A 296 28.14 -14.95 -19.40
C THR A 296 28.99 -13.93 -20.14
N LEU A 297 28.48 -12.71 -20.36
CA LEU A 297 29.26 -11.62 -20.96
C LEU A 297 30.43 -11.20 -20.05
N LEU A 298 30.19 -11.09 -18.75
CA LEU A 298 31.24 -10.78 -17.77
C LEU A 298 32.34 -11.85 -17.76
N ASP A 299 31.96 -13.13 -17.81
CA ASP A 299 32.91 -14.25 -17.89
C ASP A 299 33.74 -14.21 -19.17
N GLN A 300 33.13 -13.87 -20.32
CA GLN A 300 33.85 -13.69 -21.57
C GLN A 300 34.82 -12.50 -21.51
N LEU A 301 34.43 -11.40 -20.87
CA LEU A 301 35.28 -10.21 -20.68
C LEU A 301 36.40 -10.44 -19.66
N ALA A 302 36.29 -11.45 -18.79
CA ALA A 302 37.38 -11.85 -17.89
C ALA A 302 38.58 -12.44 -18.64
N ILE A 303 38.36 -13.01 -19.84
CA ILE A 303 39.41 -13.56 -20.69
C ILE A 303 40.11 -12.42 -21.46
N PRO A 304 41.41 -12.15 -21.23
CA PRO A 304 42.08 -10.97 -21.80
C PRO A 304 42.10 -10.93 -23.33
N SER A 305 42.26 -12.08 -23.99
CA SER A 305 42.28 -12.20 -25.45
C SER A 305 40.91 -11.93 -26.07
N ALA A 306 39.84 -12.47 -25.50
CA ALA A 306 38.46 -12.25 -25.95
C ALA A 306 38.05 -10.79 -25.73
N ARG A 307 38.35 -10.23 -24.55
CA ARG A 307 38.10 -8.82 -24.22
C ARG A 307 38.75 -7.86 -25.22
N ASN A 308 40.04 -8.05 -25.53
CA ASN A 308 40.75 -7.18 -26.46
C ASN A 308 40.17 -7.27 -27.88
N LEU A 309 39.72 -8.45 -28.29
CA LEU A 309 39.11 -8.67 -29.60
C LEU A 309 37.72 -8.03 -29.70
N ILE A 310 36.91 -8.14 -28.64
CA ILE A 310 35.60 -7.46 -28.52
C ILE A 310 35.77 -5.95 -28.57
N PHE A 311 36.74 -5.39 -27.84
CA PHE A 311 37.02 -3.95 -27.87
C PHE A 311 37.53 -3.49 -29.23
N ALA A 312 38.40 -4.26 -29.91
CA ALA A 312 38.85 -3.92 -31.25
C ALA A 312 37.69 -3.91 -32.28
N VAL A 313 36.75 -4.86 -32.16
CA VAL A 313 35.55 -4.90 -33.01
C VAL A 313 34.61 -3.74 -32.69
N ALA A 314 34.41 -3.42 -31.40
CA ALA A 314 33.62 -2.27 -30.98
C ALA A 314 34.23 -0.96 -31.49
N ASP A 315 35.54 -0.76 -31.32
CA ASP A 315 36.27 0.41 -31.82
C ASP A 315 36.13 0.55 -33.34
N ALA A 316 36.20 -0.56 -34.09
CA ALA A 316 35.97 -0.56 -35.53
C ALA A 316 34.53 -0.19 -35.91
N LEU A 317 33.53 -0.69 -35.17
CA LEU A 317 32.11 -0.39 -35.40
C LEU A 317 31.75 1.07 -35.11
N ILE A 318 32.43 1.71 -34.15
CA ILE A 318 32.22 3.12 -33.80
C ILE A 318 33.11 4.04 -34.69
N GLY A 319 33.69 3.49 -35.76
CA GLY A 319 34.45 4.23 -36.77
C GLY A 319 35.86 4.64 -36.31
N GLY A 320 36.44 3.95 -35.33
CA GLY A 320 37.75 4.26 -34.76
C GLY A 320 37.81 5.59 -34.01
N GLN A 321 36.67 6.26 -33.83
CA GLN A 321 36.55 7.44 -33.00
C GLN A 321 36.43 6.95 -31.55
N PRO A 322 37.39 7.27 -30.67
CA PRO A 322 37.22 6.96 -29.26
C PRO A 322 35.94 7.65 -28.78
N VAL A 323 34.96 6.87 -28.31
CA VAL A 323 33.84 7.43 -27.57
C VAL A 323 34.46 8.19 -26.40
N PRO A 324 34.19 9.49 -26.21
CA PRO A 324 34.64 10.19 -25.02
C PRO A 324 33.87 9.57 -23.86
N VAL A 325 34.44 8.52 -23.29
CA VAL A 325 34.02 8.01 -22.01
C VAL A 325 34.38 9.15 -21.07
N SER A 326 33.37 9.88 -20.60
CA SER A 326 33.48 10.66 -19.37
C SER A 326 33.60 9.68 -18.20
N SER A 327 34.62 8.82 -18.25
CA SER A 327 35.26 8.35 -17.05
C SER A 327 35.86 9.61 -16.44
N GLY A 328 35.42 9.98 -15.24
CA GLY A 328 36.05 11.03 -14.44
C GLY A 328 37.50 10.67 -14.11
N GLY A 329 38.35 10.66 -15.13
CA GLY A 329 39.77 10.41 -15.07
C GLY A 329 40.44 11.67 -14.55
N GLY A 330 40.71 11.67 -13.25
CA GLY A 330 41.72 12.55 -12.67
C GLY A 330 43.00 12.37 -13.46
N GLY A 331 43.50 13.47 -14.01
CA GLY A 331 44.75 13.50 -14.76
C GLY A 331 45.90 12.96 -13.92
N SER A 332 46.88 12.40 -14.62
CA SER A 332 48.15 11.84 -14.10
C SER A 332 49.05 12.86 -13.38
N THR A 333 48.50 13.97 -12.88
CA THR A 333 49.19 15.10 -12.25
C THR A 333 48.56 15.54 -10.93
N SER A 334 47.57 14.83 -10.38
CA SER A 334 47.07 15.12 -9.03
C SER A 334 47.80 14.26 -8.00
N ASP A 335 48.53 14.90 -7.08
CA ASP A 335 49.26 14.30 -5.95
C ASP A 335 48.35 13.59 -4.90
N LEU A 336 47.07 13.37 -5.22
CA LEU A 336 46.10 12.71 -4.36
C LEU A 336 45.34 11.65 -5.18
N PRO A 337 45.57 10.35 -4.94
CA PRO A 337 44.78 9.30 -5.54
C PRO A 337 43.36 9.30 -4.99
N TRP A 338 42.41 8.86 -5.83
CA TRP A 338 40.97 8.81 -5.56
C TRP A 338 40.57 7.98 -4.32
N ASP A 339 41.44 7.09 -3.87
CA ASP A 339 41.28 6.25 -2.68
C ASP A 339 41.66 6.98 -1.36
N GLY A 340 42.15 8.23 -1.44
CA GLY A 340 42.59 9.02 -0.30
C GLY A 340 43.86 8.48 0.38
N ARG A 341 44.58 7.57 -0.27
CA ARG A 341 45.86 7.02 0.17
C ARG A 341 46.95 8.04 -0.09
N ARG A 342 47.85 8.23 0.88
CA ARG A 342 49.02 9.08 0.64
C ARG A 342 50.11 8.26 -0.03
N SER A 343 50.89 8.88 -0.90
CA SER A 343 51.94 8.24 -1.72
C SER A 343 53.01 7.53 -0.87
N ASP A 344 53.17 7.94 0.39
CA ASP A 344 54.14 7.46 1.38
C ASP A 344 53.52 6.59 2.50
N GLU A 345 52.24 6.25 2.41
CA GLU A 345 51.53 5.54 3.47
C GLU A 345 51.56 4.01 3.29
N GLU A 346 52.16 3.33 4.28
CA GLU A 346 52.11 1.87 4.38
C GLU A 346 50.67 1.36 4.49
N GLU A 347 50.39 0.21 3.89
CA GLU A 347 49.03 -0.31 3.76
C GLU A 347 48.32 -0.56 5.10
N GLU A 348 49.08 -0.97 6.12
CA GLU A 348 48.60 -1.14 7.49
C GLU A 348 48.15 0.19 8.11
N ALA A 349 48.88 1.28 7.84
CA ALA A 349 48.55 2.62 8.33
C ALA A 349 47.29 3.18 7.64
N TYR A 350 47.16 2.98 6.33
CA TYR A 350 45.97 3.33 5.57
C TYR A 350 44.73 2.61 6.09
N ARG A 351 44.80 1.28 6.27
CA ARG A 351 43.70 0.47 6.82
C ARG A 351 43.26 0.94 8.21
N ARG A 352 44.22 1.23 9.10
CA ARG A 352 43.93 1.75 10.45
C ARG A 352 43.23 3.11 10.40
N ARG A 353 43.66 3.99 9.50
CA ARG A 353 43.08 5.34 9.35
C ARG A 353 41.64 5.27 8.84
N CYS A 354 41.37 4.43 7.84
CA CYS A 354 40.02 4.17 7.34
C CYS A 354 39.12 3.57 8.43
N LEU A 355 39.61 2.59 9.18
CA LEU A 355 38.86 1.96 10.27
C LEU A 355 38.52 2.96 11.39
N MET A 356 39.49 3.80 11.79
CA MET A 356 39.27 4.85 12.79
C MET A 356 38.23 5.87 12.33
N PHE A 357 38.28 6.29 11.07
CA PHE A 357 37.29 7.21 10.51
C PHE A 357 35.88 6.60 10.48
N ALA A 358 35.76 5.32 10.12
CA ALA A 358 34.50 4.59 10.17
C ALA A 358 33.93 4.50 11.60
N ILE A 359 34.77 4.14 12.59
CA ILE A 359 34.38 4.07 14.00
C ILE A 359 33.89 5.44 14.49
N VAL A 360 34.63 6.51 14.22
CA VAL A 360 34.24 7.88 14.63
C VAL A 360 32.92 8.29 13.99
N THR A 361 32.69 7.95 12.73
CA THR A 361 31.45 8.29 12.01
C THR A 361 30.24 7.56 12.58
N VAL A 362 30.38 6.26 12.87
CA VAL A 362 29.34 5.43 13.50
C VAL A 362 29.03 5.93 14.92
N CYS A 363 30.04 6.24 15.73
CA CYS A 363 29.83 6.79 17.08
C CYS A 363 29.17 8.18 17.06
N LYS A 364 29.49 9.03 16.07
CA LYS A 364 28.83 10.34 15.87
C LYS A 364 27.37 10.21 15.41
N GLN A 365 27.03 9.16 14.65
CA GLN A 365 25.65 8.89 14.25
C GLN A 365 24.82 8.35 15.43
N GLN A 366 25.37 7.46 16.27
CA GLN A 366 24.67 6.95 17.46
C GLN A 366 24.40 8.04 18.51
N THR A 367 25.32 8.99 18.68
CA THR A 367 25.12 10.14 19.60
C THR A 367 24.08 11.14 19.11
N LYS A 368 23.89 11.28 17.78
CA LYS A 368 22.77 12.06 17.22
C LYS A 368 21.42 11.35 17.34
N SER A 369 21.39 10.02 17.30
CA SER A 369 20.17 9.22 17.48
C SER A 369 19.66 9.20 18.94
N ARG A 370 20.54 9.39 19.93
CA ARG A 370 20.18 9.39 21.36
C ARG A 370 19.74 10.76 21.91
N ARG A 371 19.73 11.80 21.09
CA ARG A 371 19.34 13.18 21.47
C ARG A 371 17.98 13.63 20.91
N LYS A 372 17.11 12.69 20.55
CA LYS A 372 15.70 12.96 20.24
C LYS A 372 14.79 12.31 21.26
#